data_AF-A0AAV0JG33-F1
#
_entry.id   AF-A0AAV0JG33-F1
#
_cell.length_a   1.000
_cell.length_b   1.000
_cell.length_c   1.000
_cell.angle_alpha   90.00
_cell.angle_beta   90.00
_cell.angle_gamma   90.00
#
_symmetry.space_group_name_H-M   'P 1'
#
loop_
_entity.id
_entity.type
_entity.pdbx_description
1 polymer ?
#
loop_
_entity_poly.entity_id
_entity_poly.type
_entity_poly.pdbx_seq_one_letter_code
_entity_poly.pdbx_strand_id
1 'polypeptide(L)'
;MQNLGAREAKPDGITFLGVLCACSRGGFVDEGRRFFKEMSSVYGVSPRVEHYGCVVDLCSRAGLLDEATELIKTMPMKPNEAIWGAVLGGCRIHRKAELASDVARKLVGELDPNRAAGYLLLLAHVYATDGRWQDVATVKQKLVEIGASKPAGRSWIEV
;
A
#
# COMPACT_ATOMS: atom_id res chain seq x y z
N MET A 1 -2.68 46.61 -17.69
CA MET A 1 -1.90 45.53 -17.07
C MET A 1 -2.66 45.03 -15.85
N GLN A 2 -3.43 43.95 -15.97
CA GLN A 2 -4.06 43.30 -14.83
C GLN A 2 -3.00 42.41 -14.16
N ASN A 3 -2.57 42.78 -12.95
CA ASN A 3 -1.80 41.90 -12.08
C ASN A 3 -2.72 40.73 -11.68
N LEU A 4 -2.50 39.56 -12.28
CA LEU A 4 -2.94 38.28 -11.74
C LEU A 4 -2.21 38.10 -10.41
N GLY A 5 -2.81 38.57 -9.32
CA GLY A 5 -2.36 38.28 -7.97
C GLY A 5 -2.35 36.76 -7.81
N ALA A 6 -1.16 36.17 -7.83
CA ALA A 6 -0.97 34.82 -7.33
C ALA A 6 -1.40 34.85 -5.87
N ARG A 7 -2.64 34.45 -5.59
CA ARG A 7 -3.02 34.06 -4.23
C ARG A 7 -2.00 33.01 -3.83
N GLU A 8 -1.24 33.25 -2.76
CA GLU A 8 -0.42 32.23 -2.12
C GLU A 8 -1.37 31.10 -1.70
N ALA A 9 -1.54 30.12 -2.59
CA ALA A 9 -2.39 28.97 -2.35
C ALA A 9 -1.63 28.08 -1.37
N LYS A 10 -2.15 27.99 -0.14
CA LYS A 10 -1.59 27.09 0.87
C LYS A 10 -1.77 25.65 0.39
N PRO A 11 -0.70 24.84 0.36
CA PRO A 11 -0.82 23.41 0.07
C PRO A 11 -1.85 22.75 0.98
N ASP A 12 -2.68 21.90 0.41
CA ASP A 12 -3.68 21.11 1.11
C ASP A 12 -3.38 19.61 1.00
N GLY A 13 -4.25 18.76 1.55
CA GLY A 13 -4.09 17.31 1.47
C GLY A 13 -4.03 16.77 0.03
N ILE A 14 -4.74 17.39 -0.92
CA ILE A 14 -4.68 16.93 -2.32
C ILE A 14 -3.32 17.25 -2.93
N THR A 15 -2.77 18.42 -2.61
CA THR A 15 -1.44 18.85 -3.02
C THR A 15 -0.37 17.88 -2.50
N PHE A 16 -0.40 17.56 -1.20
CA PHE A 16 0.54 16.60 -0.61
C PHE A 16 0.38 15.19 -1.16
N LEU A 17 -0.86 14.73 -1.39
CA LEU A 17 -1.09 13.44 -2.02
C LEU A 17 -0.43 13.34 -3.40
N GLY A 18 -0.54 14.40 -4.22
CA GLY A 18 0.12 14.48 -5.52
C GLY A 18 1.65 14.38 -5.42
N VAL A 19 2.25 15.14 -4.51
CA VAL A 19 3.70 15.11 -4.26
C VAL A 19 4.16 13.74 -3.79
N LEU A 20 3.46 13.13 -2.82
CA LEU A 20 3.81 11.81 -2.28
C LEU A 20 3.63 10.70 -3.33
N CYS A 21 2.61 10.78 -4.19
CA CYS A 21 2.45 9.89 -5.33
C CYS A 21 3.64 9.98 -6.30
N ALA A 22 4.09 11.20 -6.61
CA ALA A 22 5.25 11.42 -7.46
C ALA A 22 6.52 10.85 -6.82
N CYS A 23 6.72 11.08 -5.52
CA CYS A 23 7.84 10.51 -4.76
C CYS A 23 7.81 8.98 -4.80
N SER A 24 6.66 8.35 -4.55
CA SER A 24 6.51 6.88 -4.59
C SER A 24 6.90 6.30 -5.95
N ARG A 25 6.36 6.88 -7.03
CA ARG A 25 6.63 6.39 -8.39
C ARG A 25 8.08 6.65 -8.82
N GLY A 26 8.65 7.78 -8.39
CA GLY A 26 10.04 8.17 -8.68
C GLY A 26 11.08 7.50 -7.79
N GLY A 27 10.68 6.83 -6.71
CA GLY A 27 11.61 6.25 -5.73
C GLY A 27 12.33 7.29 -4.87
N PHE A 28 11.78 8.50 -4.73
CA PHE A 28 12.36 9.59 -3.95
C PHE A 28 12.02 9.42 -2.46
N VAL A 29 12.69 8.47 -1.80
CA VAL A 29 12.40 8.06 -0.42
C VAL A 29 12.55 9.23 0.56
N ASP A 30 13.67 9.95 0.48
CA ASP A 30 13.99 11.01 1.44
C ASP A 30 13.06 12.22 1.28
N GLU A 31 12.74 12.60 0.04
CA GLU A 31 11.76 13.64 -0.26
C GLU A 31 10.37 13.22 0.20
N GLY A 32 9.96 11.98 -0.05
CA GLY A 32 8.67 11.45 0.39
C GLY A 32 8.50 11.53 1.91
N ARG A 33 9.53 11.11 2.67
CA ARG A 33 9.56 11.23 4.13
C ARG A 33 9.51 12.69 4.59
N ARG A 34 10.31 13.55 3.95
CA ARG A 34 10.35 14.98 4.29
C ARG A 34 8.98 15.61 4.11
N PHE A 35 8.37 15.47 2.95
CA PHE A 35 7.06 16.06 2.66
C PHE A 35 5.95 15.47 3.53
N PHE A 36 6.00 14.16 3.82
CA PHE A 36 5.04 13.54 4.73
C PHE A 36 5.15 14.06 6.16
N LYS A 37 6.36 14.41 6.63
CA LYS A 37 6.52 15.04 7.95
C LYS A 37 6.08 16.50 7.92
N GLU A 38 6.55 17.24 6.93
CA GLU A 38 6.30 18.68 6.79
C GLU A 38 4.81 18.99 6.63
N MET A 39 4.02 18.11 5.98
CA MET A 39 2.59 18.35 5.80
C MET A 39 1.90 18.69 7.13
N SER A 40 2.23 17.99 8.21
CA SER A 40 1.66 18.25 9.53
C SER A 40 2.45 19.29 10.32
N SER A 41 3.79 19.18 10.35
CA SER A 41 4.60 20.03 11.23
C SER A 41 4.77 21.47 10.73
N VAL A 42 4.71 21.69 9.42
CA VAL A 42 4.92 23.00 8.78
C VAL A 42 3.61 23.55 8.22
N TYR A 43 2.83 22.70 7.53
CA TYR A 43 1.63 23.14 6.81
C TYR A 43 0.33 22.91 7.57
N GLY A 44 0.36 22.22 8.71
CA GLY A 44 -0.83 21.95 9.54
C GLY A 44 -1.85 21.01 8.89
N VAL A 45 -1.46 20.30 7.83
CA VAL A 45 -2.27 19.33 7.10
C VAL A 45 -2.15 17.96 7.79
N SER A 46 -3.27 17.43 8.27
CA SER A 46 -3.30 16.11 8.90
C SER A 46 -3.25 14.99 7.85
N PRO A 47 -2.42 13.94 8.02
CA PRO A 47 -2.33 12.87 7.06
C PRO A 47 -3.58 11.99 7.09
N ARG A 48 -4.07 11.68 5.90
CA ARG A 48 -5.17 10.73 5.66
C ARG A 48 -4.65 9.40 5.12
N VAL A 49 -5.53 8.40 5.07
CA VAL A 49 -5.21 7.03 4.63
C VAL A 49 -4.48 7.00 3.27
N GLU A 50 -4.82 7.89 2.35
CA GLU A 50 -4.19 7.96 1.02
C GLU A 50 -2.72 8.40 1.11
N HIS A 51 -2.40 9.34 2.00
CA HIS A 51 -1.02 9.82 2.20
C HIS A 51 -0.14 8.72 2.80
N TYR A 52 -0.66 8.02 3.82
CA TYR A 52 0.01 6.83 4.37
C TYR A 52 0.22 5.77 3.29
N GLY A 53 -0.79 5.52 2.45
CA GLY A 53 -0.68 4.60 1.32
C GLY A 53 0.47 4.93 0.38
N CYS A 54 0.67 6.19 0.03
CA CYS A 54 1.78 6.60 -0.81
C CYS A 54 3.15 6.36 -0.16
N VAL A 55 3.29 6.67 1.12
CA VAL A 55 4.58 6.50 1.82
C VAL A 55 4.87 5.01 2.09
N VAL A 56 3.85 4.22 2.42
CA VAL A 56 3.99 2.76 2.55
C VAL A 56 4.39 2.13 1.22
N ASP A 57 3.77 2.53 0.10
CA ASP A 57 4.14 2.06 -1.24
C ASP A 57 5.58 2.44 -1.59
N LEU A 58 5.98 3.69 -1.33
CA LEU A 58 7.35 4.18 -1.51
C LEU A 58 8.37 3.33 -0.74
N CYS A 59 8.17 3.14 0.57
CA CYS A 59 9.07 2.35 1.40
C CYS A 59 9.09 0.87 0.99
N SER A 60 7.92 0.29 0.70
CA SER A 60 7.80 -1.12 0.30
C SER A 60 8.54 -1.41 -1.01
N ARG A 61 8.41 -0.51 -2.00
CA ARG A 61 9.13 -0.62 -3.28
C ARG A 61 10.63 -0.41 -3.13
N ALA A 62 11.05 0.47 -2.21
CA ALA A 62 12.45 0.68 -1.87
C ALA A 62 13.09 -0.46 -1.04
N GLY A 63 12.29 -1.44 -0.58
CA GLY A 63 12.77 -2.56 0.24
C GLY A 63 12.84 -2.26 1.73
N LEU A 64 12.37 -1.08 2.13
CA LEU A 64 12.27 -0.60 3.51
C LEU A 64 10.99 -1.14 4.16
N LEU A 65 10.81 -2.46 4.11
CA LEU A 65 9.58 -3.12 4.53
C LEU A 65 9.32 -3.01 6.03
N ASP A 66 10.38 -3.04 6.85
CA ASP A 66 10.25 -2.86 8.29
C ASP A 66 9.69 -1.47 8.61
N GLU A 67 10.22 -0.42 7.97
CA GLU A 67 9.71 0.95 8.09
C GLU A 67 8.29 1.08 7.56
N ALA A 68 7.97 0.44 6.43
CA ALA A 68 6.62 0.43 5.88
C ALA A 68 5.62 -0.17 6.89
N THR A 69 5.98 -1.29 7.54
CA THR A 69 5.11 -1.92 8.56
C THR A 69 5.04 -1.12 9.85
N GLU A 70 6.11 -0.44 10.25
CA GLU A 70 6.09 0.44 11.43
C GLU A 70 5.20 1.65 11.18
N LEU A 71 5.30 2.27 10.00
CA LEU A 71 4.43 3.36 9.60
C LEU A 71 2.95 2.97 9.67
N ILE A 72 2.60 1.76 9.25
CA ILE A 72 1.23 1.23 9.39
C ILE A 72 0.77 1.18 10.85
N LYS A 73 1.64 0.81 11.79
CA LYS A 73 1.30 0.78 13.23
C LYS A 73 1.06 2.18 13.80
N THR A 74 1.71 3.20 13.23
CA THR A 74 1.51 4.60 13.66
C THR A 74 0.22 5.24 13.13
N MET A 75 -0.51 4.56 12.24
CA MET A 75 -1.71 5.12 11.64
C MET A 75 -2.82 5.34 12.68
N PRO A 76 -3.41 6.55 12.76
CA PRO A 76 -4.54 6.82 13.65
C PRO A 76 -5.87 6.28 13.11
N MET A 77 -5.87 5.67 11.91
CA MET A 77 -7.03 5.07 11.26
C MET A 77 -6.72 3.64 10.80
N LYS A 78 -7.76 2.84 10.56
CA LYS A 78 -7.59 1.47 10.05
C LYS A 78 -6.93 1.50 8.66
N PRO A 79 -5.82 0.76 8.44
CA PRO A 79 -5.21 0.64 7.13
C PRO A 79 -6.19 0.00 6.14
N ASN A 80 -6.27 0.56 4.93
CA ASN A 80 -7.12 0.02 3.88
C ASN A 80 -6.40 -1.05 3.07
N GLU A 81 -7.10 -1.58 2.08
CA GLU A 81 -6.59 -2.72 1.31
C GLU A 81 -5.36 -2.38 0.45
N ALA A 82 -5.32 -1.17 -0.08
CA ALA A 82 -4.20 -0.71 -0.90
C ALA A 82 -2.87 -0.68 -0.11
N ILE A 83 -2.91 -0.30 1.16
CA ILE A 83 -1.74 -0.24 2.05
C ILE A 83 -1.12 -1.62 2.25
N TRP A 84 -1.95 -2.61 2.57
CA TRP A 84 -1.47 -3.99 2.74
C TRP A 84 -1.02 -4.62 1.42
N GLY A 85 -1.71 -4.31 0.32
CA GLY A 85 -1.30 -4.70 -1.03
C GLY A 85 0.08 -4.16 -1.39
N ALA A 86 0.39 -2.93 -1.00
CA ALA A 86 1.71 -2.31 -1.22
C ALA A 86 2.84 -3.06 -0.48
N VAL A 87 2.63 -3.41 0.80
CA VAL A 87 3.60 -4.21 1.57
C VAL A 87 3.84 -5.56 0.92
N LEU A 88 2.78 -6.30 0.56
CA LEU A 88 2.91 -7.61 -0.10
C LEU A 88 3.58 -7.49 -1.48
N GLY A 89 3.29 -6.43 -2.21
CA GLY A 89 3.97 -6.09 -3.46
C GLY A 89 5.46 -5.89 -3.27
N GLY A 90 5.86 -5.15 -2.23
CA GLY A 90 7.26 -4.98 -1.83
C GLY A 90 7.92 -6.29 -1.40
N CYS A 91 7.23 -7.12 -0.59
CA CYS A 91 7.73 -8.44 -0.20
C CYS A 91 8.02 -9.33 -1.41
N ARG A 92 7.21 -9.25 -2.47
CA ARG A 92 7.46 -9.96 -3.72
C ARG A 92 8.73 -9.48 -4.41
N ILE A 93 8.91 -8.16 -4.53
CA ILE A 93 10.08 -7.55 -5.18
C ILE A 93 11.37 -7.92 -4.43
N HIS A 94 11.32 -7.88 -3.10
CA HIS A 94 12.49 -8.06 -2.23
C HIS A 94 12.61 -9.45 -1.61
N ARG A 95 11.85 -10.43 -2.12
CA ARG A 95 11.86 -11.84 -1.69
C ARG A 95 11.70 -12.04 -0.18
N LYS A 96 10.83 -11.26 0.47
CA LYS A 96 10.50 -11.37 1.90
C LYS A 96 9.29 -12.28 2.11
N ALA A 97 9.44 -13.57 1.79
CA ALA A 97 8.35 -14.54 1.83
C ALA A 97 7.73 -14.71 3.23
N GLU A 98 8.55 -14.70 4.29
CA GLU A 98 8.06 -14.84 5.67
C GLU A 98 7.19 -13.64 6.08
N LEU A 99 7.65 -12.42 5.82
CA LEU A 99 6.87 -11.21 6.10
C LEU A 99 5.55 -11.21 5.30
N ALA A 100 5.58 -11.64 4.02
CA ALA A 100 4.37 -11.76 3.24
C ALA A 100 3.38 -12.76 3.86
N SER A 101 3.88 -13.88 4.38
CA SER A 101 3.08 -14.90 5.07
C SER A 101 2.40 -14.34 6.31
N ASP A 102 3.15 -13.62 7.15
CA ASP A 102 2.63 -12.98 8.37
C ASP A 102 1.53 -11.98 8.07
N VAL A 103 1.77 -11.08 7.10
CA VAL A 103 0.79 -10.07 6.67
C VAL A 103 -0.47 -10.75 6.12
N ALA A 104 -0.32 -11.73 5.23
CA ALA A 104 -1.45 -12.41 4.64
C ALA A 104 -2.26 -13.21 5.68
N ARG A 105 -1.61 -13.89 6.63
CA ARG A 105 -2.30 -14.60 7.73
C ARG A 105 -3.14 -13.65 8.57
N LYS A 106 -2.59 -12.49 8.93
CA LYS A 106 -3.33 -11.46 9.66
C LYS A 106 -4.58 -11.02 8.89
N LEU A 107 -4.44 -10.73 7.61
CA LEU A 107 -5.54 -10.22 6.78
C LEU A 107 -6.65 -11.24 6.54
N VAL A 108 -6.29 -12.51 6.34
CA VAL A 108 -7.27 -13.59 6.15
C VAL A 108 -8.13 -13.80 7.39
N GLY A 109 -7.61 -13.55 8.60
CA GLY A 109 -8.38 -13.63 9.83
C GLY A 109 -9.33 -12.44 10.07
N GLU A 110 -9.09 -11.30 9.44
CA GLU A 110 -9.82 -10.05 9.69
C GLU A 110 -10.81 -9.67 8.57
N LEU A 111 -10.68 -10.26 7.38
CA LEU A 111 -11.42 -9.85 6.17
C LEU A 111 -12.44 -10.89 5.73
N ASP A 112 -13.43 -10.44 4.96
CA ASP A 112 -14.35 -11.36 4.29
C ASP A 112 -13.61 -12.24 3.25
N PRO A 113 -14.17 -13.44 2.94
CA PRO A 113 -13.62 -14.39 1.98
C PRO A 113 -13.12 -13.81 0.65
N ASN A 114 -13.88 -12.88 0.06
CA ASN A 114 -13.57 -12.34 -1.27
C ASN A 114 -12.39 -11.37 -1.21
N ARG A 115 -12.32 -10.53 -0.17
CA ARG A 115 -11.17 -9.64 0.07
C ARG A 115 -9.92 -10.42 0.45
N ALA A 116 -10.06 -11.44 1.30
CA ALA A 116 -8.96 -12.32 1.68
C ALA A 116 -8.31 -13.04 0.48
N ALA A 117 -9.11 -13.40 -0.53
CA ALA A 117 -8.62 -14.06 -1.73
C ALA A 117 -7.60 -13.24 -2.53
N GLY A 118 -7.77 -11.91 -2.61
CA GLY A 118 -6.81 -11.04 -3.27
C GLY A 118 -5.42 -11.11 -2.64
N TYR A 119 -5.36 -11.13 -1.30
CA TYR A 119 -4.10 -11.23 -0.55
C TYR A 119 -3.45 -12.60 -0.62
N LEU A 120 -4.26 -13.65 -0.58
CA LEU A 120 -3.78 -15.02 -0.78
C LEU A 120 -3.17 -15.18 -2.17
N LEU A 121 -3.77 -14.59 -3.21
CA LEU A 121 -3.17 -14.59 -4.55
C LEU A 121 -1.83 -13.86 -4.60
N LEU A 122 -1.71 -12.70 -3.93
CA LEU A 122 -0.43 -11.98 -3.82
C LEU A 122 0.62 -12.82 -3.08
N LEU A 123 0.25 -13.47 -1.97
CA LEU A 123 1.14 -14.38 -1.24
C LEU A 123 1.61 -15.55 -2.10
N ALA A 124 0.71 -16.19 -2.85
CA ALA A 124 1.08 -17.26 -3.78
C ALA A 124 2.10 -16.78 -4.82
N HIS A 125 2.00 -15.55 -5.29
CA HIS A 125 2.98 -14.98 -6.20
C HIS A 125 4.34 -14.78 -5.50
N VAL A 126 4.37 -14.27 -4.27
CA VAL A 126 5.61 -14.14 -3.49
C VAL A 126 6.31 -15.50 -3.36
N TYR A 127 5.57 -16.55 -2.97
CA TYR A 127 6.12 -17.91 -2.87
C TYR A 127 6.61 -18.45 -4.21
N ALA A 128 5.90 -18.19 -5.32
CA ALA A 128 6.33 -18.61 -6.65
C ALA A 128 7.64 -17.93 -7.07
N THR A 129 7.81 -16.62 -6.79
CA THR A 129 9.07 -15.89 -7.04
C THR A 129 10.25 -16.46 -6.25
N ASP A 130 9.98 -17.04 -5.09
CA ASP A 130 10.97 -17.68 -4.22
C ASP A 130 11.15 -19.19 -4.49
N GLY A 131 10.45 -19.75 -5.49
CA GLY A 131 10.52 -21.18 -5.83
C GLY A 131 9.82 -22.12 -4.83
N ARG A 132 9.03 -21.58 -3.90
CA ARG A 132 8.33 -22.31 -2.83
C ARG A 132 7.01 -22.90 -3.33
N TRP A 133 7.08 -23.82 -4.29
CA TRP A 133 5.91 -24.37 -4.99
C TRP A 133 4.94 -25.14 -4.08
N GLN A 134 5.44 -25.75 -3.00
CA GLN A 134 4.59 -26.42 -2.02
C GLN A 134 3.67 -25.42 -1.31
N ASP A 135 4.21 -24.27 -0.89
CA ASP A 135 3.43 -23.22 -0.26
C ASP A 135 2.43 -22.58 -1.23
N VAL A 136 2.79 -22.46 -2.51
CA VAL A 136 1.85 -22.05 -3.58
C VAL A 136 0.66 -23.00 -3.65
N ALA A 137 0.89 -24.31 -3.61
CA ALA A 137 -0.18 -25.30 -3.64
C ALA A 137 -1.10 -25.17 -2.42
N THR A 138 -0.53 -25.01 -1.22
CA THR A 138 -1.31 -24.79 0.02
C THR A 138 -2.17 -23.53 -0.05
N VAL A 139 -1.62 -22.42 -0.54
CA VAL A 139 -2.38 -21.17 -0.68
C VAL A 139 -3.50 -21.30 -1.71
N LYS A 140 -3.25 -21.97 -2.83
CA LYS A 140 -4.28 -22.25 -3.85
C LYS A 140 -5.39 -23.15 -3.33
N GLN A 141 -5.06 -24.14 -2.50
CA GLN A 141 -6.08 -24.97 -1.86
C GLN A 141 -6.98 -24.13 -0.94
N LYS A 142 -6.39 -23.27 -0.10
CA LYS A 142 -7.17 -22.34 0.74
C LYS A 142 -8.08 -21.42 -0.10
N LEU A 143 -7.60 -20.93 -1.23
CA LEU A 143 -8.42 -20.12 -2.14
C LEU A 143 -9.67 -20.87 -2.65
N VAL A 144 -9.54 -22.17 -2.92
CA VAL A 144 -10.67 -23.02 -3.31
C VAL A 144 -11.63 -23.22 -2.13
N GLU A 145 -11.10 -23.49 -0.93
CA GLU A 145 -11.88 -23.70 0.30
C GLU A 145 -12.71 -22.47 0.70
N ILE A 146 -12.14 -21.28 0.50
CA ILE A 146 -12.79 -20.00 0.83
C ILE A 146 -13.92 -19.68 -0.17
N GLY A 147 -14.10 -20.48 -1.24
CA GLY A 147 -15.18 -20.31 -2.21
C GLY A 147 -15.05 -19.04 -3.06
N ALA A 148 -13.86 -18.42 -3.06
CA ALA A 148 -13.60 -17.20 -3.79
C ALA A 148 -13.55 -17.49 -5.29
N SER A 149 -14.71 -17.41 -5.94
CA SER A 149 -14.77 -17.22 -7.40
C SER A 149 -14.00 -15.95 -7.72
N LYS A 150 -13.04 -16.01 -8.66
CA LYS A 150 -12.31 -14.83 -9.14
C LYS A 150 -13.32 -13.69 -9.36
N PRO A 151 -13.29 -12.59 -8.59
CA PRO A 151 -14.11 -11.46 -8.94
C PRO A 151 -13.62 -11.01 -10.32
N ALA A 152 -14.51 -11.05 -11.32
CA ALA A 152 -14.25 -10.42 -12.60
C ALA A 152 -13.86 -8.97 -12.31
N GLY A 153 -12.72 -8.52 -12.84
CA GLY A 153 -12.30 -7.13 -12.67
C GLY A 153 -13.41 -6.22 -13.16
N ARG A 154 -14.03 -5.47 -12.24
CA ARG A 154 -15.03 -4.45 -12.58
C ARG A 154 -14.36 -3.10 -12.37
N SER A 155 -14.08 -2.40 -13.46
CA SER A 155 -13.79 -0.97 -13.42
C SER A 155 -15.12 -0.23 -13.34
N TRP A 156 -15.30 0.58 -12.30
CA TRP A 156 -16.36 1.58 -12.27
C TRP A 156 -15.91 2.74 -13.15
N ILE A 157 -16.53 2.89 -14.32
CA ILE A 157 -16.49 4.15 -15.06
C ILE A 157 -17.81 4.83 -14.71
N GLU A 158 -17.75 5.86 -13.88
CA GLU A 158 -18.82 6.85 -13.83
C GLU A 158 -18.63 7.75 -15.06
N VAL A 159 -19.65 7.81 -15.94
CA VAL A 159 -19.75 8.76 -17.04
C VAL A 159 -20.62 9.92 -16.60
#